data_AF-A0A6P6NAT2-F1
#
_entry.id   AF-A0A6P6NAT2-F1
#
_cell.length_a   1.000
_cell.length_b   1.000
_cell.length_c   1.000
_cell.angle_alpha   90.00
_cell.angle_beta   90.00
_cell.angle_gamma   90.00
#
_symmetry.space_group_name_H-M   'P 1'
#
loop_
_entity.id
_entity.type
_entity.pdbx_description
1 polymer ?
#
loop_
_entity_poly.entity_id
_entity_poly.type
_entity_poly.pdbx_seq_one_letter_code
_entity_poly.pdbx_strand_id
1 'polypeptide(L)'
;MADKPVALAQKKLMDVKLGQLPSWLGTRDFTPNGLLGSVRGGYERYYNKYINVRKGGIGGVAMFLAGYIALSYLWEYDHIKHDRWRKYH
;
A
#
# COMPACT_ATOMS: atom_id res chain seq x y z
N MET A 1 8.52 32.65 -5.07
CA MET A 1 9.62 31.88 -5.69
C MET A 1 8.98 30.76 -6.50
N ALA A 2 9.12 30.74 -7.83
CA ALA A 2 8.53 29.69 -8.64
C ALA A 2 9.37 28.42 -8.46
N ASP A 3 8.77 27.35 -7.91
CA ASP A 3 9.43 26.06 -7.78
C ASP A 3 9.88 25.56 -9.16
N LYS A 4 11.14 25.10 -9.24
CA LYS A 4 11.67 24.47 -10.45
C LYS A 4 10.74 23.33 -10.89
N PRO A 5 10.49 23.16 -12.21
CA PRO A 5 9.67 22.06 -12.68
C PRO A 5 10.33 20.72 -12.31
N VAL A 6 9.77 20.04 -11.31
CA VAL A 6 10.21 18.70 -10.89
C VAL A 6 9.83 17.69 -11.97
N ALA A 7 10.80 16.89 -12.40
CA ALA A 7 10.58 15.82 -13.35
C ALA A 7 9.46 14.88 -12.88
N LEU A 8 8.61 14.41 -13.81
CA LEU A 8 7.47 13.54 -13.48
C LEU A 8 7.89 12.35 -12.60
N ALA A 9 9.01 11.70 -12.90
CA ALA A 9 9.53 10.56 -12.15
C ALA A 9 9.78 10.85 -10.65
N GLN A 10 10.20 12.07 -10.33
CA GLN A 10 10.57 12.47 -8.97
C GLN A 10 9.36 12.96 -8.15
N LYS A 11 8.21 13.17 -8.78
CA LYS A 11 6.99 13.60 -8.08
C LYS A 11 6.47 12.48 -7.17
N LYS A 12 5.98 12.86 -5.99
CA LYS A 12 5.23 11.96 -5.12
C LYS A 12 3.88 11.66 -5.75
N LEU A 13 3.31 10.50 -5.43
CA LEU A 13 1.99 10.10 -5.92
C LEU A 13 0.91 11.18 -5.70
N MET A 14 0.97 11.89 -4.57
CA MET A 14 0.00 12.95 -4.22
C MET A 14 0.17 14.24 -5.02
N ASP A 15 1.32 14.46 -5.67
CA ASP A 15 1.61 15.68 -6.44
C ASP A 15 1.34 15.48 -7.96
N VAL A 16 0.84 14.30 -8.35
CA VAL A 16 0.62 13.91 -9.74
C VAL A 16 -0.85 14.14 -10.11
N LYS A 17 -1.09 14.82 -11.23
CA LYS A 17 -2.44 14.97 -11.79
C LYS A 17 -2.91 13.65 -12.38
N LEU A 18 -4.21 13.35 -12.28
CA LEU A 18 -4.80 12.09 -12.77
C LEU A 18 -4.46 11.76 -14.24
N GLY A 19 -4.47 12.77 -15.12
CA GLY A 19 -4.10 12.58 -16.53
C GLY A 19 -2.60 12.26 -16.76
N GLN A 20 -1.75 12.54 -15.79
CA GLN A 20 -0.30 12.24 -15.82
C GLN A 20 0.04 10.94 -15.08
N LEU A 21 -0.94 10.30 -14.43
CA LEU A 21 -0.74 9.12 -13.60
C LEU A 21 -0.21 7.90 -14.39
N PRO A 22 -0.72 7.58 -15.60
CA PRO A 22 -0.19 6.46 -16.38
C PRO A 22 1.27 6.69 -16.78
N SER A 23 1.60 7.90 -17.24
CA SER A 23 2.98 8.27 -17.59
C SER A 23 3.90 8.24 -16.37
N TRP A 24 3.42 8.70 -15.20
CA TRP A 24 4.16 8.64 -13.95
C TRP A 24 4.41 7.19 -13.48
N LEU A 25 3.43 6.31 -13.61
CA LEU A 25 3.60 4.88 -13.33
C LEU A 25 4.65 4.25 -14.24
N GLY A 26 4.66 4.63 -15.52
CA GLY A 26 5.67 4.17 -16.49
C GLY A 26 7.10 4.59 -16.16
N THR A 27 7.29 5.65 -15.36
CA THR A 27 8.62 6.06 -14.89
C THR A 27 9.13 5.30 -13.65
N ARG A 28 8.36 4.35 -13.13
CA ARG A 28 8.75 3.59 -11.93
C ARG A 28 9.70 2.45 -12.27
N ASP A 29 10.63 2.20 -11.36
CA ASP A 29 11.58 1.09 -11.48
C ASP A 29 10.90 -0.23 -11.14
N PHE A 30 10.54 -1.00 -12.16
CA PHE A 30 9.97 -2.35 -12.02
C PHE A 30 11.05 -3.45 -11.95
N THR A 31 12.32 -3.08 -11.86
CA THR A 31 13.43 -4.01 -11.67
C THR A 31 13.22 -4.81 -10.37
N PRO A 32 13.51 -6.13 -10.34
CA PRO A 32 13.35 -6.95 -9.13
C PRO A 32 14.00 -6.36 -7.88
N ASN A 33 15.19 -5.77 -8.02
CA ASN A 33 15.88 -5.08 -6.92
C ASN A 33 15.15 -3.80 -6.48
N GLY A 34 14.56 -3.04 -7.41
CA GLY A 34 13.77 -1.85 -7.10
C GLY A 34 12.49 -2.20 -6.34
N LEU A 35 11.82 -3.29 -6.74
CA LEU A 35 10.65 -3.83 -6.03
C LEU A 35 11.02 -4.25 -4.60
N LEU A 36 12.07 -5.07 -4.44
CA LEU A 36 12.56 -5.48 -3.11
C LEU A 36 12.92 -4.28 -2.24
N GLY A 37 13.63 -3.29 -2.80
CA GLY A 37 13.98 -2.06 -2.09
C GLY A 37 12.75 -1.26 -1.65
N SER A 38 11.74 -1.14 -2.51
CA SER A 38 10.49 -0.45 -2.19
C SER A 38 9.69 -1.14 -1.07
N VAL A 39 9.61 -2.48 -1.10
CA VAL A 39 8.95 -3.28 -0.06
C VAL A 39 9.69 -3.13 1.27
N ARG A 40 11.02 -3.22 1.25
CA ARG A 40 11.86 -3.05 2.44
C ARG A 40 11.71 -1.66 3.05
N GLY A 41 11.74 -0.61 2.23
CA GLY A 41 11.53 0.77 2.70
C GLY A 41 10.13 0.98 3.29
N GLY A 42 9.11 0.37 2.69
CA GLY A 42 7.74 0.35 3.24
C GLY A 42 7.66 -0.33 4.60
N TYR A 43 8.29 -1.51 4.72
CA TYR A 43 8.38 -2.27 5.97
C TYR A 43 9.10 -1.48 7.07
N GLU A 44 10.27 -0.92 6.79
CA GLU A 44 11.04 -0.12 7.75
C GLU A 44 10.24 1.11 8.21
N ARG A 45 9.53 1.78 7.29
CA ARG A 45 8.67 2.93 7.64
C ARG A 45 7.50 2.54 8.54
N TYR A 46 6.87 1.40 8.28
CA TYR A 46 5.78 0.89 9.11
C TYR A 46 6.28 0.48 10.50
N TYR A 47 7.37 -0.29 10.54
CA TYR A 47 7.97 -0.77 11.78
C TYR A 47 8.42 0.41 12.66
N ASN A 48 9.11 1.40 12.08
CA ASN A 48 9.54 2.59 12.81
C ASN A 48 8.38 3.45 13.32
N LYS A 49 7.25 3.48 12.60
CA LYS A 49 6.09 4.29 13.00
C LYS A 49 5.23 3.64 14.07
N TYR A 50 5.04 2.32 14.02
CA TYR A 50 4.01 1.64 14.82
C TYR A 50 4.54 0.56 15.77
N ILE A 51 5.77 0.08 15.58
CA ILE A 51 6.36 -0.99 16.42
C ILE A 51 7.54 -0.45 17.23
N ASN A 52 8.48 0.24 16.58
CA ASN A 52 9.69 0.78 17.21
C ASN A 52 9.46 2.18 17.81
N VAL A 53 8.50 2.29 18.73
CA VAL A 53 8.19 3.52 19.47
C VAL A 53 8.49 3.31 20.96
N ARG A 54 9.11 4.30 21.62
CA ARG A 54 9.56 4.21 23.03
C ARG A 54 8.46 3.83 24.03
N LYS A 55 7.19 4.19 23.75
CA LYS A 55 5.99 3.75 24.46
C LYS A 55 5.00 3.16 23.44
N GLY A 56 5.33 1.99 22.92
CA GLY A 56 4.49 1.29 21.96
C GLY A 56 3.21 0.74 22.56
N GLY A 57 2.12 0.85 21.81
CA GLY A 57 0.87 0.17 22.08
C GLY A 57 0.62 -0.97 21.08
N ILE A 58 -0.45 -1.73 21.30
CA ILE A 58 -0.84 -2.88 20.45
C ILE A 58 -1.28 -2.45 19.04
N GLY A 59 -1.45 -1.15 18.78
CA GLY A 59 -2.00 -0.60 17.54
C GLY A 59 -1.29 -1.11 16.26
N GLY A 60 0.04 -1.18 16.24
CA GLY A 60 0.77 -1.75 15.10
C GLY A 60 0.39 -3.22 14.86
N VAL A 61 0.47 -4.04 15.88
CA VAL A 61 0.12 -5.46 15.80
C VAL A 61 -1.35 -5.68 15.43
N ALA A 62 -2.26 -4.89 15.99
CA ALA A 62 -3.69 -4.95 15.67
C ALA A 62 -3.98 -4.59 14.22
N MET A 63 -3.30 -3.57 13.66
CA MET A 63 -3.42 -3.23 12.24
C MET A 63 -2.93 -4.36 11.32
N PHE A 64 -1.83 -5.02 11.68
CA PHE A 64 -1.35 -6.18 10.94
C PHE A 64 -2.37 -7.33 10.96
N LEU A 65 -2.93 -7.63 12.13
CA LEU A 65 -3.96 -8.66 12.30
C LEU A 65 -5.23 -8.34 11.50
N ALA A 66 -5.68 -7.09 11.53
CA ALA A 66 -6.83 -6.66 10.74
C ALA A 66 -6.59 -6.84 9.22
N GLY A 67 -5.38 -6.52 8.76
CA GLY A 67 -4.97 -6.77 7.37
C GLY A 67 -4.99 -8.26 7.02
N TYR A 68 -4.52 -9.12 7.92
CA TYR A 68 -4.60 -10.58 7.74
C TYR A 68 -6.05 -11.05 7.61
N ILE A 69 -6.93 -10.65 8.52
CA ILE A 69 -8.37 -11.01 8.48
C ILE A 69 -8.99 -10.58 7.15
N ALA A 70 -8.70 -9.37 6.68
CA ALA A 70 -9.22 -8.87 5.41
C ALA A 70 -8.69 -9.66 4.20
N LEU A 71 -7.40 -10.01 4.18
CA LEU A 71 -6.81 -10.84 3.12
C LEU A 71 -7.38 -12.26 3.13
N SER A 72 -7.50 -12.88 4.30
CA SER A 72 -8.15 -14.17 4.46
C SER A 72 -9.60 -14.12 3.96
N TYR A 73 -10.34 -13.06 4.29
CA TYR A 73 -11.70 -12.89 3.79
C TYR A 73 -11.74 -12.76 2.26
N LEU A 74 -10.85 -11.97 1.65
CA LEU A 74 -10.80 -11.83 0.20
C LEU A 74 -10.44 -13.14 -0.51
N TRP A 75 -9.52 -13.92 0.08
CA TRP A 75 -9.15 -15.23 -0.44
C TRP A 75 -10.30 -16.23 -0.36
N GLU A 76 -10.98 -16.25 0.79
CA GLU A 76 -12.13 -17.13 1.04
C GLU A 76 -13.42 -16.63 0.37
N TYR A 77 -13.42 -15.40 -0.14
CA TYR A 77 -14.61 -14.77 -0.72
C TYR A 77 -15.16 -15.55 -1.92
N ASP A 78 -14.28 -16.16 -2.72
CA ASP A 78 -14.69 -16.95 -3.88
C ASP A 78 -15.50 -18.19 -3.44
N HIS A 79 -15.08 -18.85 -2.36
CA HIS A 79 -15.79 -19.98 -1.77
C HIS A 79 -17.11 -19.55 -1.11
N ILE A 80 -17.09 -18.48 -0.31
CA ILE A 80 -18.29 -17.95 0.38
C ILE A 80 -19.35 -17.47 -0.62
N LYS A 81 -18.93 -16.95 -1.78
CA LYS A 81 -19.86 -16.47 -2.81
C LYS A 81 -20.60 -17.61 -3.51
N HIS A 82 -20.00 -18.80 -3.62
CA HIS A 82 -20.62 -19.95 -4.26
C HIS A 82 -21.73 -20.59 -3.40
N ASP A 83 -21.61 -20.56 -2.08
CA ASP A 83 -22.64 -21.05 -1.13
C ASP A 83 -23.86 -20.12 -0.99
N ARG A 84 -23.89 -18.98 -1.71
CA ARG A 84 -24.93 -17.96 -1.56
C ARG A 84 -26.18 -18.28 -2.39
N TRP A 85 -27.05 -19.14 -1.85
CA TRP A 85 -28.34 -19.48 -2.48
C TRP A 85 -29.41 -18.38 -2.46
N ARG A 86 -29.32 -17.39 -1.57
CA ARG A 86 -30.18 -16.19 -1.61
C ARG A 86 -29.36 -14.94 -1.28
N LYS A 87 -29.71 -13.82 -1.94
CA LYS A 87 -29.20 -12.50 -1.55
C LYS A 87 -29.82 -12.17 -0.19
N TYR A 88 -28.99 -11.93 0.82
CA TYR A 88 -29.45 -11.23 2.02
C TYR A 88 -29.87 -9.82 1.62
N HIS A 89 -30.94 -9.36 2.26
CA HIS A 89 -31.62 -8.09 2.04
C HIS A 89 -30.68 -6.89 2.12
#